data_AF-A0A2X2KHX5-F1
#
_entry.id   AF-A0A2X2KHX5-F1
#
_cell.length_a   1.000
_cell.length_b   1.000
_cell.length_c   1.000
_cell.angle_alpha   90.00
_cell.angle_beta   90.00
_cell.angle_gamma   90.00
#
_symmetry.space_group_name_H-M   'P 1'
#
loop_
_entity.id
_entity.type
_entity.pdbx_description
1 polymer ?
#
loop_
_entity_poly.entity_id
_entity_poly.type
_entity_poly.pdbx_seq_one_letter_code
_entity_poly.pdbx_strand_id
1 'polypeptide(L)'
;MNSFMNTPAGFELKNGKMVNVQPIEAMFNPSFIVRSFHVITTAGMTMAFVIASIAAFKLLRNRQPKDTVYHKKALKMSMIVGFFSTLLSMLAGDLSAKFLHKFQPEKLAAYEWHFDTSSHAKLLLFGVLDEKTQQVKGAIELPGLLSFLADNSVKTKVQGLNDFPKSLHPPMIVHYFFDLMVTMGILCFVISGVYVLTLMFKKLRNFLLINGCFTEYY
;
A
#
# COMPACT_ATOMS: atom_id res chain seq x y z
N MET A 1 -6.42 3.18 19.15
CA MET A 1 -5.55 2.31 19.97
C MET A 1 -4.19 2.04 19.34
N ASN A 2 -4.06 1.25 18.27
CA ASN A 2 -2.75 0.93 17.67
C ASN A 2 -1.89 2.18 17.36
N SER A 3 -2.51 3.23 16.83
CA SER A 3 -1.86 4.52 16.59
C SER A 3 -1.17 5.10 17.84
N PHE A 4 -1.89 5.16 18.95
CA PHE A 4 -1.39 5.66 20.22
C PHE A 4 -0.23 4.80 20.74
N MET A 5 -0.30 3.48 20.60
CA MET A 5 0.81 2.59 20.99
C MET A 5 2.09 2.85 20.20
N ASN A 6 1.97 3.31 18.95
CA ASN A 6 3.13 3.60 18.11
C ASN A 6 3.67 5.02 18.29
N THR A 7 2.79 5.98 18.59
CA THR A 7 3.16 7.37 18.91
C THR A 7 2.34 7.84 20.11
N PRO A 8 2.78 7.52 21.33
CA PRO A 8 2.06 7.88 22.55
C PRO A 8 2.04 9.40 22.75
N ALA A 9 0.89 9.95 23.13
CA ALA A 9 0.66 11.40 23.35
C ALA A 9 -0.49 11.62 24.34
N GLY A 10 -0.64 12.82 24.89
CA GLY A 10 -1.77 13.14 25.77
C GLY A 10 -1.77 12.42 27.12
N PHE A 11 -0.61 12.19 27.73
CA PHE A 11 -0.50 11.74 29.13
C PHE A 11 0.85 12.17 29.72
N GLU A 12 0.96 12.12 31.05
CA GLU A 12 2.20 12.31 31.79
C GLU A 12 2.62 11.00 32.46
N LEU A 13 3.91 10.71 32.50
CA LEU A 13 4.45 9.55 33.20
C LEU A 13 4.94 9.96 34.60
N LYS A 14 4.24 9.53 35.67
CA LYS A 14 4.69 9.70 37.07
C LYS A 14 4.90 8.34 37.71
N ASN A 15 6.13 8.07 38.16
CA ASN A 15 6.51 6.81 38.82
C ASN A 15 6.08 5.55 38.04
N GLY A 16 6.27 5.57 36.71
CA GLY A 16 5.88 4.46 35.82
C GLY A 16 4.37 4.34 35.57
N LYS A 17 3.54 5.24 36.10
CA LYS A 17 2.10 5.28 35.85
C LYS A 17 1.74 6.41 34.90
N MET A 18 0.86 6.12 33.95
CA MET A 18 0.26 7.14 33.09
C MET A 18 -0.80 7.90 33.89
N VAL A 19 -0.63 9.21 34.03
CA VAL A 19 -1.53 10.13 34.73
C VAL A 19 -1.85 11.33 33.84
N ASN A 20 -2.80 12.18 34.25
CA ASN A 20 -3.17 13.40 33.53
C ASN A 20 -3.52 13.16 32.05
N VAL A 21 -4.29 12.10 31.79
CA VAL A 21 -4.65 11.67 30.43
C VAL A 21 -5.55 12.71 29.77
N GLN A 22 -5.17 13.14 28.58
CA GLN A 22 -5.93 13.98 27.66
C GLN A 22 -6.47 13.11 26.52
N PRO A 23 -7.72 12.63 26.61
CA PRO A 23 -8.20 11.58 25.72
C PRO A 23 -8.20 11.95 24.23
N ILE A 24 -8.53 13.21 23.92
CA ILE A 24 -8.60 13.70 22.53
C ILE A 24 -7.20 13.74 21.91
N GLU A 25 -6.19 14.20 22.65
CA GLU A 25 -4.80 14.21 22.19
C GLU A 25 -4.24 12.79 22.03
N ALA A 26 -4.53 11.90 22.98
CA ALA A 26 -4.13 10.50 22.89
C ALA A 26 -4.79 9.80 21.69
N MET A 27 -6.06 10.11 21.39
CA MET A 27 -6.80 9.56 20.26
C MET A 27 -6.25 10.08 18.92
N PHE A 28 -6.11 11.40 18.78
CA PHE A 28 -5.60 12.07 17.58
C PHE A 28 -4.09 12.34 17.65
N ASN A 29 -3.34 11.34 18.11
CA ASN A 29 -1.88 11.36 18.12
C ASN A 29 -1.31 11.49 16.69
N PRO A 30 0.00 11.82 16.53
CA PRO A 30 0.60 12.13 15.22
C PRO A 30 0.38 11.08 14.13
N SER A 31 0.29 9.79 14.49
CA SER A 31 0.10 8.72 13.50
C SER A 31 -1.37 8.41 13.16
N PHE A 32 -2.34 9.04 13.83
CA PHE A 32 -3.75 8.67 13.75
C PHE A 32 -4.31 8.78 12.33
N ILE A 33 -4.14 9.94 11.70
CA ILE A 33 -4.73 10.22 10.39
C ILE A 33 -4.14 9.29 9.33
N VAL A 34 -2.81 9.19 9.28
CA VAL A 34 -2.10 8.38 8.29
C VAL A 34 -2.45 6.90 8.43
N ARG A 35 -2.42 6.36 9.66
CA ARG A 35 -2.75 4.94 9.90
C ARG A 35 -4.21 4.63 9.65
N SER A 36 -5.14 5.48 10.12
CA SER A 36 -6.57 5.25 9.94
C SER A 36 -6.96 5.34 8.47
N PHE A 37 -6.39 6.30 7.73
CA PHE A 37 -6.60 6.43 6.29
C PHE A 37 -6.12 5.18 5.54
N HIS A 38 -4.92 4.67 5.85
CA HIS A 38 -4.42 3.44 5.24
C HIS A 38 -5.30 2.22 5.55
N VAL A 39 -5.76 2.06 6.79
CA VAL A 39 -6.64 0.94 7.18
C VAL A 39 -7.99 1.01 6.47
N ILE A 40 -8.64 2.19 6.44
CA ILE A 40 -9.96 2.34 5.81
C ILE A 40 -9.88 2.07 4.30
N THR A 41 -8.87 2.63 3.64
CA THR A 41 -8.70 2.48 2.19
C THR A 41 -8.38 1.03 1.81
N THR A 42 -7.47 0.38 2.53
CA THR A 42 -7.12 -1.04 2.29
C THR A 42 -8.23 -2.01 2.67
N ALA A 43 -9.05 -1.70 3.67
CA ALA A 43 -10.26 -2.48 3.98
C ALA A 43 -11.30 -2.37 2.85
N GLY A 44 -11.53 -1.16 2.33
CA GLY A 44 -12.39 -0.92 1.17
C GLY A 44 -11.91 -1.66 -0.07
N MET A 45 -10.60 -1.60 -0.35
CA MET A 45 -9.95 -2.36 -1.41
C MET A 45 -10.21 -3.86 -1.22
N THR A 46 -9.94 -4.40 -0.04
CA THR A 46 -10.11 -5.83 0.26
C THR A 46 -11.55 -6.29 0.01
N MET A 47 -12.55 -5.55 0.52
CA MET A 47 -13.96 -5.87 0.29
C MET A 47 -14.31 -5.89 -1.21
N ALA A 48 -13.83 -4.90 -1.96
CA ALA A 48 -14.05 -4.82 -3.40
C ALA A 48 -13.47 -6.05 -4.13
N PHE A 49 -12.22 -6.43 -3.85
CA PHE A 49 -11.60 -7.59 -4.49
C PHE A 49 -12.17 -8.93 -4.06
N VAL A 50 -12.67 -9.07 -2.82
CA VAL A 50 -13.40 -10.27 -2.39
C VAL A 50 -14.69 -10.43 -3.19
N ILE A 51 -15.49 -9.37 -3.33
CA ILE A 51 -16.73 -9.40 -4.13
C ILE A 51 -16.42 -9.68 -5.60
N ALA A 52 -15.38 -9.02 -6.14
CA ALA A 52 -14.94 -9.24 -7.52
C ALA A 52 -14.52 -10.70 -7.75
N SER A 53 -13.76 -11.29 -6.81
CA SER A 53 -13.30 -12.68 -6.90
C SER A 53 -14.47 -13.67 -6.90
N ILE A 54 -15.46 -13.47 -6.03
CA ILE A 54 -16.67 -14.30 -5.99
C ILE A 54 -17.46 -14.17 -7.30
N ALA A 55 -17.65 -12.93 -7.80
CA ALA A 55 -18.37 -12.68 -9.03
C ALA A 55 -17.65 -13.29 -10.25
N ALA A 56 -16.33 -13.16 -10.34
CA ALA A 56 -15.51 -13.75 -11.39
C ALA A 56 -15.54 -15.28 -11.34
N PHE A 57 -15.37 -15.87 -10.15
CA PHE A 57 -15.45 -17.32 -9.97
C PHE A 57 -16.81 -17.89 -10.39
N LYS A 58 -17.90 -17.21 -10.01
CA LYS A 58 -19.25 -17.59 -10.42
C LYS A 58 -19.45 -17.46 -11.93
N LEU A 59 -18.92 -16.43 -12.58
CA LEU A 59 -18.97 -16.28 -14.03
C LEU A 59 -18.21 -17.39 -14.77
N LEU A 60 -17.05 -17.82 -14.28
CA LEU A 60 -16.26 -18.90 -14.88
C LEU A 60 -16.95 -20.26 -14.76
N ARG A 61 -17.69 -20.52 -13.67
CA ARG A 61 -18.39 -21.78 -13.45
C ARG A 61 -19.86 -21.77 -13.85
N ASN A 62 -20.36 -20.67 -14.42
CA ASN A 62 -21.79 -20.48 -14.50
C ASN A 62 -22.44 -21.49 -15.45
N ARG A 63 -23.52 -22.14 -14.98
CA ARG A 63 -24.36 -23.05 -15.77
C ARG A 63 -25.73 -22.44 -16.08
N GLN A 64 -26.11 -21.34 -15.42
CA GLN A 64 -27.42 -20.71 -15.59
C GLN A 64 -27.32 -19.30 -16.19
N PRO A 65 -27.98 -19.02 -17.33
CA PRO A 65 -27.93 -17.71 -17.99
C PRO A 65 -28.41 -16.53 -17.12
N LYS A 66 -29.41 -16.76 -16.24
CA LYS A 66 -30.02 -15.72 -15.40
C LYS A 66 -29.02 -15.11 -14.41
N ASP A 67 -28.17 -15.92 -13.80
CA ASP A 67 -27.19 -15.48 -12.80
C ASP A 67 -26.03 -14.68 -13.41
N THR A 68 -25.78 -14.87 -14.72
CA THR A 68 -24.71 -14.20 -15.45
C THR A 68 -24.85 -12.68 -15.41
N VAL A 69 -26.08 -12.17 -15.48
CA VAL A 69 -26.34 -10.73 -15.49
C VAL A 69 -25.94 -10.10 -14.15
N TYR A 70 -26.33 -10.73 -13.04
CA TYR A 70 -26.01 -10.27 -11.69
C TYR A 70 -24.51 -10.31 -11.44
N HIS A 71 -23.84 -11.41 -11.77
CA HIS A 71 -22.40 -11.53 -11.56
C HIS A 71 -21.58 -10.57 -12.44
N LYS A 72 -22.00 -10.30 -13.68
CA LYS A 72 -21.37 -9.27 -14.53
C LYS A 72 -21.49 -7.87 -13.92
N LYS A 73 -22.66 -7.51 -13.38
CA LYS A 73 -22.87 -6.21 -12.72
C LYS A 73 -22.05 -6.10 -11.43
N ALA A 74 -22.05 -7.15 -10.62
CA ALA A 74 -21.26 -7.21 -9.38
C ALA A 74 -19.76 -7.08 -9.67
N LEU A 75 -19.24 -7.83 -10.65
CA LEU A 75 -17.84 -7.74 -11.08
C LEU A 75 -17.52 -6.33 -11.57
N LYS A 76 -18.37 -5.75 -12.43
CA LYS A 76 -18.14 -4.39 -12.93
C LYS A 76 -18.05 -3.36 -11.81
N MET A 77 -18.99 -3.37 -10.87
CA MET A 77 -19.03 -2.39 -9.79
C MET A 77 -17.84 -2.59 -8.84
N SER A 78 -17.58 -3.82 -8.42
CA SER A 78 -16.48 -4.14 -7.51
C SER A 78 -15.11 -3.80 -8.12
N MET A 79 -14.89 -4.03 -9.41
CA MET A 79 -13.63 -3.65 -10.07
C MET A 79 -13.43 -2.14 -10.17
N ILE A 80 -14.50 -1.37 -10.40
CA ILE A 80 -14.43 0.11 -10.42
C ILE A 80 -14.12 0.63 -9.02
N VAL A 81 -14.84 0.17 -7.99
CA VAL A 81 -14.57 0.55 -6.59
C VAL A 81 -13.16 0.12 -6.20
N GLY A 82 -12.77 -1.11 -6.52
CA GLY A 82 -11.46 -1.66 -6.24
C GLY A 82 -10.34 -0.83 -6.85
N PHE A 83 -10.50 -0.33 -8.08
CA PHE A 83 -9.53 0.56 -8.71
C PHE A 83 -9.30 1.83 -7.91
N PHE A 84 -10.37 2.56 -7.55
CA PHE A 84 -10.26 3.78 -6.76
C PHE A 84 -9.77 3.52 -5.34
N SER A 85 -10.24 2.45 -4.69
CA SER A 85 -9.76 2.06 -3.36
C SER A 85 -8.28 1.69 -3.37
N THR A 86 -7.79 1.04 -4.43
CA THR A 86 -6.35 0.73 -4.54
C THR A 86 -5.52 1.99 -4.73
N LEU A 87 -5.97 2.94 -5.58
CA LEU A 87 -5.28 4.22 -5.75
C LEU A 87 -5.17 4.99 -4.43
N LEU A 88 -6.27 5.05 -3.66
CA LEU A 88 -6.28 5.66 -2.34
C LEU A 88 -5.39 4.91 -1.35
N SER A 89 -5.35 3.57 -1.42
CA SER A 89 -4.50 2.74 -0.56
C SER A 89 -3.01 2.95 -0.87
N MET A 90 -2.63 3.09 -2.14
CA MET A 90 -1.26 3.40 -2.56
C MET A 90 -0.84 4.79 -2.05
N LEU A 91 -1.71 5.79 -2.19
CA LEU A 91 -1.46 7.12 -1.63
C LEU A 91 -1.30 7.06 -0.10
N ALA A 92 -2.17 6.31 0.59
CA ALA A 92 -2.06 6.12 2.03
C ALA A 92 -0.76 5.40 2.43
N GLY A 93 -0.28 4.47 1.60
CA GLY A 93 1.00 3.79 1.78
C GLY A 93 2.20 4.74 1.68
N ASP A 94 2.22 5.60 0.65
CA ASP A 94 3.22 6.65 0.48
C ASP A 94 3.22 7.64 1.68
N LEU A 95 2.04 8.09 2.11
CA LEU A 95 1.92 8.92 3.32
C LEU A 95 2.44 8.19 4.58
N SER A 96 2.25 6.87 4.65
CA SER A 96 2.76 6.05 5.74
C SER A 96 4.29 5.92 5.71
N ALA A 97 4.90 5.79 4.52
CA ALA A 97 6.35 5.75 4.37
C ALA A 97 6.99 7.08 4.82
N LYS A 98 6.43 8.22 4.39
CA LYS A 98 6.87 9.56 4.82
C LYS A 98 6.70 9.77 6.32
N PHE A 99 5.61 9.27 6.89
CA PHE A 99 5.39 9.30 8.33
C PHE A 99 6.46 8.49 9.07
N LEU A 100 6.74 7.26 8.64
CA LEU A 100 7.78 6.42 9.25
C LEU A 100 9.14 7.07 9.10
N HIS A 101 9.48 7.62 7.94
CA HIS A 101 10.74 8.35 7.74
C HIS A 101 10.95 9.44 8.81
N LYS A 102 9.90 10.19 9.16
CA LYS A 102 9.97 11.28 10.12
C LYS A 102 9.93 10.84 11.59
N PHE A 103 9.07 9.87 11.93
CA PHE A 103 8.75 9.56 13.33
C PHE A 103 9.25 8.20 13.80
N GLN A 104 9.42 7.22 12.91
CA GLN A 104 9.84 5.85 13.23
C GLN A 104 10.77 5.28 12.15
N PRO A 105 11.89 5.97 11.85
CA PRO A 105 12.82 5.61 10.78
C PRO A 105 13.39 4.20 10.91
N GLU A 106 13.52 3.67 12.14
CA GLU A 106 13.96 2.31 12.40
C GLU A 106 13.04 1.25 11.77
N LYS A 107 11.73 1.52 11.68
CA LYS A 107 10.77 0.61 11.02
C LYS A 107 10.90 0.69 9.50
N LEU A 108 11.03 1.90 8.95
CA LEU A 108 11.22 2.07 7.51
C LEU A 108 12.53 1.43 7.05
N ALA A 109 13.61 1.61 7.82
CA ALA A 109 14.90 0.99 7.56
C ALA A 109 14.81 -0.54 7.60
N ALA A 110 14.10 -1.11 8.58
CA ALA A 110 13.88 -2.55 8.66
C ALA A 110 12.99 -3.09 7.52
N TYR A 111 11.99 -2.32 7.07
CA TYR A 111 11.13 -2.69 5.94
C TYR A 111 11.89 -2.81 4.62
N GLU A 112 13.03 -2.16 4.50
CA GLU A 112 13.81 -2.07 3.26
C GLU A 112 15.22 -2.65 3.40
N TRP A 113 15.52 -3.29 4.54
CA TRP A 113 16.88 -3.72 4.90
C TRP A 113 17.94 -2.64 4.64
N HIS A 114 17.59 -1.39 4.96
CA HIS A 114 18.45 -0.24 4.79
C HIS A 114 19.33 -0.10 6.03
N PHE A 115 20.52 -0.69 6.00
CA PHE A 115 21.42 -0.73 7.16
C PHE A 115 22.21 0.55 7.36
N ASP A 116 22.74 1.12 6.28
CA ASP A 116 23.64 2.27 6.34
C ASP A 116 22.95 3.54 5.87
N THR A 117 23.05 4.59 6.67
CA THR A 117 22.44 5.88 6.34
C THR A 117 23.02 6.48 5.06
N SER A 118 22.16 6.70 4.06
CA SER A 118 22.58 7.26 2.77
C SER A 118 21.51 8.17 2.16
N SER A 119 21.95 9.07 1.28
CA SER A 119 21.07 9.67 0.28
C SER A 119 20.99 8.74 -0.94
N HIS A 120 20.00 8.96 -1.81
CA HIS A 120 19.74 8.10 -2.97
C HIS A 120 19.57 6.62 -2.59
N ALA A 121 18.93 6.39 -1.44
CA ALA A 121 18.65 5.06 -0.91
C ALA A 121 17.80 4.27 -1.91
N LYS A 122 18.20 3.02 -2.13
CA LYS A 122 17.51 2.07 -2.99
C LYS A 122 16.31 1.48 -2.26
N LEU A 123 15.23 1.26 -2.99
CA LEU A 123 14.15 0.37 -2.54
C LEU A 123 14.50 -1.05 -2.98
N LEU A 124 14.31 -2.01 -2.10
CA LEU A 124 14.52 -3.43 -2.38
C LEU A 124 13.17 -4.08 -2.64
N LEU A 125 13.08 -4.86 -3.72
CA LEU A 125 11.97 -5.77 -3.97
C LEU A 125 12.48 -7.19 -3.87
N PHE A 126 11.91 -7.96 -2.95
CA PHE A 126 12.31 -9.34 -2.67
C PHE A 126 13.78 -9.44 -2.25
N GLY A 127 14.26 -10.69 -2.17
CA GLY A 127 15.64 -11.01 -1.84
C GLY A 127 15.72 -11.82 -0.56
N VAL A 128 16.95 -12.19 -0.19
CA VAL A 128 17.24 -12.93 1.03
C VAL A 128 18.37 -12.23 1.76
N LEU A 129 18.10 -11.85 3.01
CA LEU A 129 19.07 -11.23 3.89
C LEU A 129 19.90 -12.28 4.65
N ASP A 130 21.21 -12.12 4.65
CA ASP A 130 22.09 -12.70 5.66
C ASP A 130 22.27 -11.69 6.80
N GLU A 131 21.58 -11.92 7.92
CA GLU A 131 21.60 -11.00 9.07
C GLU A 131 22.98 -10.83 9.71
N LYS A 132 23.88 -11.81 9.57
CA LYS A 132 25.23 -11.72 10.15
C LYS A 132 26.11 -10.76 9.38
N THR A 133 25.99 -10.78 8.05
CA THR A 133 26.81 -9.97 7.15
C THR A 133 26.09 -8.71 6.67
N GLN A 134 24.79 -8.58 6.95
CA GLN A 134 23.89 -7.54 6.43
C GLN A 134 23.87 -7.47 4.89
N GLN A 135 24.18 -8.58 4.23
CA GLN A 135 24.19 -8.67 2.77
C GLN A 135 22.86 -9.23 2.26
N VAL A 136 22.30 -8.55 1.27
CA VAL A 136 21.08 -8.98 0.58
C VAL A 136 21.46 -9.66 -0.74
N LYS A 137 20.91 -10.85 -0.99
CA LYS A 137 21.11 -11.62 -2.22
C LYS A 137 19.81 -11.75 -3.00
N GLY A 138 19.88 -11.63 -4.32
CA GLY A 138 18.75 -11.88 -5.22
C GLY A 138 17.62 -10.85 -5.15
N ALA A 139 17.85 -9.69 -4.54
CA ALA A 139 16.89 -8.58 -4.55
C ALA A 139 16.90 -7.84 -5.89
N ILE A 140 15.74 -7.31 -6.27
CA ILE A 140 15.63 -6.33 -7.34
C ILE A 140 15.77 -4.95 -6.70
N GLU A 141 16.80 -4.21 -7.08
CA GLU A 141 17.09 -2.90 -6.50
C GLU A 141 16.56 -1.78 -7.40
N LEU A 142 15.82 -0.84 -6.80
CA LEU A 142 15.32 0.36 -7.47
C LEU A 142 16.02 1.60 -6.89
N PRO A 143 17.09 2.10 -7.54
CA PRO A 143 17.91 3.18 -7.00
C PRO A 143 17.12 4.48 -6.78
N GLY A 144 17.34 5.13 -5.64
CA GLY A 144 16.73 6.42 -5.29
C GLY A 144 15.24 6.38 -4.98
N LEU A 145 14.55 5.25 -5.19
CA LEU A 145 13.11 5.14 -4.98
C LEU A 145 12.75 5.21 -3.50
N LEU A 146 13.54 4.62 -2.61
CA LEU A 146 13.30 4.72 -1.16
C LEU A 146 13.47 6.17 -0.68
N SER A 147 14.48 6.89 -1.15
CA SER A 147 14.62 8.33 -0.88
C SER A 147 13.41 9.13 -1.40
N PHE A 148 12.91 8.81 -2.59
CA PHE A 148 11.72 9.45 -3.14
C PHE A 148 10.46 9.17 -2.29
N LEU A 149 10.26 7.94 -1.83
CA LEU A 149 9.15 7.58 -0.94
C LEU A 149 9.28 8.22 0.45
N ALA A 150 10.51 8.46 0.91
CA ALA A 150 10.77 9.07 2.21
C ALA A 150 10.37 10.56 2.26
N ASP A 151 10.65 11.35 1.20
CA ASP A 151 10.31 12.79 1.18
C ASP A 151 10.24 13.42 -0.24
N ASN A 152 9.70 12.71 -1.24
CA ASN A 152 9.54 13.16 -2.63
C ASN A 152 10.81 13.60 -3.37
N SER A 153 12.00 13.21 -2.88
CA SER A 153 13.27 13.57 -3.50
C SER A 153 14.24 12.40 -3.48
N VAL A 154 14.83 12.08 -4.63
CA VAL A 154 15.87 11.04 -4.74
C VAL A 154 17.16 11.41 -4.00
N LYS A 155 17.26 12.63 -3.44
CA LYS A 155 18.39 13.08 -2.62
C LYS A 155 18.11 13.00 -1.12
N THR A 156 16.89 12.68 -0.71
CA THR A 156 16.52 12.57 0.70
C THR A 156 17.39 11.55 1.41
N LYS A 157 17.96 11.95 2.54
CA LYS A 157 18.81 11.09 3.37
C LYS A 157 17.92 10.18 4.22
N VAL A 158 18.03 8.87 4.02
CA VAL A 158 17.25 7.87 4.77
C VAL A 158 18.14 7.29 5.87
N GLN A 159 17.66 7.35 7.11
CA GLN A 159 18.38 6.78 8.25
C GLN A 159 18.42 5.26 8.15
N GLY A 160 19.61 4.71 8.28
CA GLY A 160 19.90 3.29 8.28
C GLY A 160 19.77 2.68 9.66
N LEU A 161 19.52 1.38 9.69
CA LEU A 161 19.28 0.64 10.92
C LEU A 161 20.50 0.63 11.86
N ASN A 162 21.73 0.71 11.32
CA ASN A 162 22.96 0.72 12.10
C ASN A 162 23.12 2.00 12.97
N ASP A 163 22.37 3.07 12.69
CA ASP A 163 22.36 4.28 13.51
C ASP A 163 21.54 4.10 14.82
N PHE A 164 20.77 3.02 14.93
CA PHE A 164 19.96 2.71 16.12
C PHE A 164 20.60 1.62 16.98
N PRO A 165 20.40 1.65 18.32
CA PRO A 165 20.80 0.54 19.19
C PRO A 165 20.17 -0.78 18.74
N LYS A 166 20.97 -1.86 18.71
CA LYS A 166 20.48 -3.20 18.31
C LYS A 166 19.29 -3.70 19.12
N SER A 167 19.14 -3.27 20.37
CA SER A 167 17.98 -3.61 21.22
C SER A 167 16.66 -3.01 20.72
N LEU A 168 16.71 -2.00 19.86
CA LEU A 168 15.55 -1.34 19.26
C LEU A 168 15.29 -1.79 17.82
N HIS A 169 16.12 -2.68 17.27
CA HIS A 169 15.96 -3.16 15.89
C HIS A 169 14.70 -4.01 15.77
N PRO A 170 13.79 -3.69 14.84
CA PRO A 170 12.69 -4.58 14.50
C PRO A 170 13.21 -5.90 13.90
N PRO A 171 12.42 -6.98 13.93
CA PRO A 171 12.78 -8.24 13.28
C PRO A 171 12.96 -8.07 11.76
N MET A 172 13.99 -8.67 11.16
CA MET A 172 14.29 -8.48 9.72
C MET A 172 13.27 -9.12 8.77
N ILE A 173 12.44 -10.04 9.28
CA ILE A 173 11.37 -10.69 8.49
C ILE A 173 10.31 -9.68 7.98
N VAL A 174 10.23 -8.48 8.57
CA VAL A 174 9.26 -7.44 8.18
C VAL A 174 9.36 -7.02 6.72
N HIS A 175 10.56 -7.10 6.11
CA HIS A 175 10.76 -6.82 4.69
C HIS A 175 9.90 -7.72 3.80
N TYR A 176 9.84 -9.02 4.08
CA TYR A 176 9.01 -9.94 3.29
C TYR A 176 7.51 -9.62 3.38
N PHE A 177 7.04 -9.15 4.54
CA PHE A 177 5.65 -8.71 4.68
C PHE A 177 5.39 -7.40 3.93
N PHE A 178 6.38 -6.50 3.92
CA PHE A 178 6.33 -5.27 3.13
C PHE A 178 6.27 -5.58 1.63
N ASP A 179 7.14 -6.46 1.13
CA ASP A 179 7.14 -6.94 -0.25
C ASP A 179 5.80 -7.54 -0.65
N LEU A 180 5.26 -8.46 0.18
CA LEU A 180 3.98 -9.10 -0.08
C LEU A 180 2.85 -8.07 -0.15
N MET A 181 2.83 -7.12 0.79
CA MET A 181 1.82 -6.06 0.83
C MET A 181 1.89 -5.18 -0.42
N VAL A 182 3.08 -4.66 -0.77
CA VAL A 182 3.26 -3.77 -1.92
C VAL A 182 2.96 -4.50 -3.22
N THR A 183 3.46 -5.73 -3.38
CA THR A 183 3.22 -6.56 -4.57
C THR A 183 1.73 -6.84 -4.77
N MET A 184 1.00 -7.18 -3.69
CA MET A 184 -0.45 -7.39 -3.77
C MET A 184 -1.19 -6.09 -4.09
N GLY A 185 -0.77 -4.95 -3.53
CA GLY A 185 -1.33 -3.64 -3.86
C GLY A 185 -1.17 -3.30 -5.35
N ILE A 186 0.03 -3.49 -5.90
CA ILE A 186 0.32 -3.27 -7.32
C ILE A 186 -0.49 -4.23 -8.19
N LEU A 187 -0.57 -5.51 -7.81
CA LEU A 187 -1.35 -6.51 -8.55
C LEU A 187 -2.83 -6.12 -8.62
N CYS A 188 -3.44 -5.75 -7.50
CA CYS A 188 -4.81 -5.25 -7.43
C CYS A 188 -4.99 -4.01 -8.32
N PHE A 189 -4.05 -3.06 -8.28
CA PHE A 189 -4.10 -1.85 -9.10
C PHE A 189 -4.08 -2.18 -10.59
N VAL A 190 -3.16 -3.05 -11.02
CA VAL A 190 -3.02 -3.44 -12.43
C VAL A 190 -4.26 -4.19 -12.90
N ILE A 191 -4.74 -5.19 -12.16
CA ILE A 191 -5.91 -5.99 -12.56
C ILE A 191 -7.16 -5.12 -12.67
N SER A 192 -7.41 -4.26 -11.69
CA SER A 192 -8.55 -3.35 -11.71
C SER A 192 -8.43 -2.24 -12.74
N GLY A 193 -7.22 -1.70 -12.92
CA GLY A 193 -6.91 -0.69 -13.95
C GLY A 193 -7.14 -1.24 -15.35
N VAL A 194 -6.59 -2.42 -15.68
CA VAL A 194 -6.83 -3.09 -16.97
C VAL A 194 -8.32 -3.32 -17.19
N TYR A 195 -9.05 -3.80 -16.18
CA TYR A 195 -10.50 -4.00 -16.31
C TYR A 195 -11.23 -2.69 -16.62
N VAL A 196 -10.96 -1.62 -15.87
CA VAL A 196 -11.57 -0.30 -16.10
C VAL A 196 -11.19 0.25 -17.48
N LEU A 197 -9.94 0.13 -17.90
CA LEU A 197 -9.49 0.53 -19.23
C LEU A 197 -10.27 -0.18 -20.34
N THR A 198 -10.49 -1.51 -20.23
CA THR A 198 -11.29 -2.24 -21.23
C THR A 198 -12.74 -1.74 -21.31
N LEU A 199 -13.33 -1.29 -20.20
CA LEU A 199 -14.65 -0.69 -20.21
C LEU A 199 -14.66 0.68 -20.90
N MET A 200 -13.62 1.49 -20.68
CA MET A 200 -13.45 2.79 -21.32
C MET A 200 -13.27 2.63 -22.83
N PHE A 201 -12.41 1.71 -23.28
CA PHE A 201 -12.22 1.42 -24.71
C PHE A 201 -13.51 0.93 -25.38
N LYS A 202 -14.27 0.04 -24.73
CA LYS A 202 -15.57 -0.40 -25.26
C LYS A 202 -16.56 0.77 -25.40
N LYS A 203 -16.62 1.66 -24.40
CA LYS A 203 -17.48 2.83 -24.44
C LYS A 203 -17.06 3.82 -25.54
N LEU A 204 -15.76 4.07 -25.69
CA LEU A 204 -15.20 4.94 -26.71
C LEU A 204 -15.46 4.39 -28.12
N ARG A 205 -15.22 3.10 -28.35
CA ARG A 205 -15.52 2.45 -29.63
C ARG A 205 -17.00 2.56 -29.99
N ASN A 206 -17.88 2.28 -29.04
CA ASN A 206 -19.32 2.41 -29.28
C ASN A 206 -19.72 3.86 -29.60
N PHE A 207 -19.14 4.85 -28.93
CA PHE A 207 -19.37 6.27 -29.21
C PHE A 207 -18.89 6.67 -30.61
N LEU A 208 -17.70 6.20 -31.03
CA LEU A 208 -17.15 6.48 -32.37
C LEU A 208 -17.96 5.83 -33.48
N LEU A 209 -18.48 4.62 -33.26
CA LEU A 209 -19.37 3.92 -34.20
C LEU A 209 -20.73 4.65 -34.33
N ILE A 210 -21.30 5.13 -33.23
CA ILE A 210 -22.59 5.85 -33.24
C ILE A 210 -22.46 7.23 -33.91
N ASN A 211 -21.32 7.90 -33.76
CA ASN A 211 -21.08 9.24 -34.32
C ASN A 211 -20.33 9.23 -35.67
N GLY A 212 -20.26 8.08 -36.35
CA GLY A 212 -19.82 7.98 -37.75
C GLY A 212 -18.33 8.24 -38.02
N CYS A 213 -17.45 8.14 -37.02
CA CYS A 213 -16.01 8.39 -37.21
C CYS A 213 -15.27 7.19 -37.83
N PHE A 214 -15.95 6.04 -37.95
CA PHE A 214 -15.57 4.92 -38.81
C PHE A 214 -16.74 4.63 -39.74
N THR A 215 -16.81 5.36 -40.85
CA THR A 215 -17.53 4.87 -42.02
C THR A 215 -16.84 3.60 -42.50
N GLU A 216 -17.66 2.57 -42.70
CA GLU A 216 -17.29 1.29 -43.30
C GLU A 216 -16.41 1.49 -44.54
N TYR A 217 -15.27 0.82 -44.56
CA TYR A 217 -14.70 0.33 -45.81
C TYR A 217 -14.48 -1.17 -45.64
N TYR A 218 -15.33 -1.90 -46.39
CA TYR A 218 -15.41 -3.35 -46.62
C TYR A 218 -16.24 -4.18 -45.65
#